data_AF-A0A1S1Q190-F1
#
_entry.id   AF-A0A1S1Q190-F1
#
_cell.length_a   1.000
_cell.length_b   1.000
_cell.length_c   1.000
_cell.angle_alpha   90.00
_cell.angle_beta   90.00
_cell.angle_gamma   90.00
#
_symmetry.space_group_name_H-M   'P 1'
#
loop_
_entity.id
_entity.type
_entity.pdbx_description
1 polymer ?
#
loop_
_entity_poly.entity_id
_entity_poly.type
_entity_poly.pdbx_seq_one_letter_code
_entity_poly.pdbx_strand_id
1 'polypeptide(L)'
;MLVSLVAWLFCLSGWIILLAGEAVLGCPPLMEDSDYGETHWTWAPPGNRCTWSLAEGTHVEYPATARFGMLVLFVFWPVSTVVVARAARHDRRDDAA
;
A
#
# COMPACT_ATOMS: atom_id res chain seq x y z
N MET A 1 -6.21 10.34 -19.74
CA MET A 1 -6.91 10.44 -18.44
C MET A 1 -7.55 9.12 -18.03
N LEU A 2 -8.54 8.60 -18.79
CA LEU A 2 -9.24 7.35 -18.44
C LEU A 2 -8.27 6.16 -18.25
N VAL A 3 -7.36 5.94 -19.21
CA VAL A 3 -6.36 4.86 -19.15
C VAL A 3 -5.48 4.95 -17.91
N SER A 4 -5.05 6.16 -17.50
CA SER A 4 -4.23 6.37 -16.30
C SER A 4 -5.00 6.06 -15.02
N LEU A 5 -6.28 6.44 -14.94
CA LEU A 5 -7.11 6.15 -13.77
C LEU A 5 -7.47 4.66 -13.67
N VAL A 6 -7.67 3.99 -14.80
CA VAL A 6 -7.88 2.53 -14.85
C VAL A 6 -6.63 1.79 -14.41
N ALA A 7 -5.45 2.20 -14.89
CA ALA A 7 -4.18 1.63 -14.43
C ALA A 7 -3.95 1.86 -12.93
N TRP A 8 -4.26 3.07 -12.43
CA TRP A 8 -4.22 3.37 -11.01
C TRP A 8 -5.14 2.47 -10.18
N LEU A 9 -6.39 2.26 -10.61
CA LEU A 9 -7.34 1.36 -9.93
C LEU A 9 -6.82 -0.07 -9.88
N PHE A 10 -6.23 -0.56 -10.98
CA PHE A 10 -5.65 -1.90 -11.03
C PHE A 10 -4.44 -2.05 -10.09
N CYS A 11 -3.56 -1.06 -10.04
CA CYS A 11 -2.43 -1.07 -9.10
C CYS A 11 -2.89 -0.96 -7.64
N LEU A 12 -3.88 -0.12 -7.36
CA LEU A 12 -4.45 0.03 -6.02
C LEU A 12 -5.12 -1.27 -5.54
N SER A 13 -5.92 -1.92 -6.40
CA SER A 13 -6.58 -3.16 -6.05
C SER A 13 -5.59 -4.29 -5.82
N GLY A 14 -4.55 -4.43 -6.65
CA GLY A 14 -3.47 -5.39 -6.44
C GLY A 14 -2.75 -5.18 -5.11
N TRP A 15 -2.49 -3.92 -4.74
CA TRP A 15 -1.89 -3.58 -3.46
C TRP A 15 -2.80 -3.92 -2.26
N ILE A 16 -4.10 -3.65 -2.36
CA ILE A 16 -5.08 -4.02 -1.33
C ILE A 16 -5.17 -5.55 -1.20
N ILE A 17 -5.21 -6.29 -2.31
CA ILE A 17 -5.25 -7.76 -2.31
C ILE A 17 -4.01 -8.33 -1.65
N LEU A 18 -2.83 -7.76 -1.90
CA LEU A 18 -1.60 -8.17 -1.23
C LEU A 18 -1.70 -8.01 0.29
N LEU A 19 -2.17 -6.85 0.76
CA LEU A 19 -2.34 -6.60 2.20
C LEU A 19 -3.40 -7.50 2.83
N ALA A 20 -4.52 -7.72 2.14
CA ALA A 20 -5.56 -8.64 2.59
C ALA A 20 -5.05 -10.08 2.63
N GLY A 21 -4.25 -10.48 1.63
CA GLY A 21 -3.60 -11.78 1.57
C GLY A 21 -2.65 -11.98 2.75
N GLU A 22 -1.84 -10.99 3.09
CA GLU A 22 -1.01 -11.03 4.30
C GLU A 22 -1.87 -11.13 5.56
N ALA A 23 -2.93 -10.33 5.68
CA ALA A 23 -3.80 -10.38 6.85
C ALA A 23 -4.48 -11.75 7.03
N VAL A 24 -4.82 -12.43 5.94
CA VAL A 24 -5.48 -13.76 5.97
C VAL A 24 -4.48 -14.90 6.15
N LEU A 25 -3.34 -14.86 5.44
CA LEU A 25 -2.32 -15.91 5.49
C LEU A 25 -1.46 -15.81 6.74
N GLY A 26 -1.45 -14.67 7.42
CA GLY A 26 -0.64 -14.42 8.61
C GLY A 26 0.85 -14.40 8.26
N CYS A 27 1.68 -14.84 9.20
CA CYS A 27 3.11 -14.98 8.98
C CYS A 27 3.51 -16.47 8.98
N PRO A 28 4.60 -16.83 8.29
CA PRO A 28 5.02 -18.22 8.19
C PRO A 28 5.30 -18.81 9.57
N PRO A 29 4.77 -20.02 9.86
CA PRO A 29 4.97 -20.69 11.15
C PRO A 29 6.42 -21.18 11.23
N LEU A 30 7.31 -20.38 11.83
CA LEU A 30 8.70 -20.79 12.02
C LEU A 30 8.90 -21.59 13.32
N MET A 31 8.08 -21.37 14.37
CA MET A 31 7.97 -22.18 15.60
C MET A 31 6.60 -21.98 16.29
N GLU A 32 6.15 -22.96 17.08
CA GLU A 32 4.80 -23.09 17.65
C GLU A 32 4.32 -21.95 18.58
N ASP A 33 5.17 -21.02 19.00
CA ASP A 33 4.79 -19.87 19.83
C ASP A 33 4.90 -18.57 19.03
N SER A 34 3.90 -18.38 18.17
CA SER A 34 3.76 -17.22 17.28
C SER A 34 2.62 -16.36 17.86
N ASP A 35 2.96 -15.33 18.65
CA ASP A 35 2.00 -14.34 19.19
C ASP A 35 1.51 -13.36 18.10
N TYR A 36 0.88 -13.91 17.07
CA TYR A 36 0.62 -13.24 15.80
C TYR A 36 -0.86 -12.93 15.58
N GLY A 37 -1.14 -11.70 15.16
CA GLY A 37 -2.47 -11.29 14.71
C GLY A 37 -3.39 -10.78 15.81
N GLU A 38 -2.88 -10.53 17.02
CA GLU A 38 -3.64 -9.78 18.01
C GLU A 38 -3.98 -8.38 17.46
N THR A 39 -5.28 -8.17 17.24
CA THR A 39 -5.93 -6.99 16.64
C THR A 39 -5.61 -5.67 17.35
N HIS A 40 -4.96 -5.71 18.51
CA HIS A 40 -4.67 -4.53 19.31
C HIS A 40 -3.37 -3.79 18.93
N TRP A 41 -2.52 -4.35 18.04
CA TRP A 41 -1.30 -3.68 17.57
C TRP A 41 -1.33 -3.40 16.06
N THR A 42 -1.88 -2.24 15.69
CA THR A 42 -1.72 -1.69 14.33
C THR A 42 -0.45 -0.84 14.29
N TRP A 43 0.61 -1.37 13.67
CA TRP A 43 1.84 -0.62 13.43
C TRP A 43 1.86 -0.07 12.01
N ALA A 44 2.30 1.16 11.85
CA ALA A 44 2.61 1.74 10.55
C ALA A 44 4.06 1.33 10.20
N PRO A 45 4.41 0.82 8.98
CA PRO A 45 3.69 0.73 7.70
C PRO A 45 2.64 -0.38 7.55
N PRO A 46 1.71 -0.28 6.58
CA PRO A 46 0.64 -1.25 6.39
C PRO A 46 1.16 -2.67 6.10
N GLY A 47 0.56 -3.64 6.79
CA GLY A 47 0.83 -5.07 6.69
C GLY A 47 1.20 -5.68 8.03
N ASN A 48 1.63 -6.95 8.01
CA ASN A 48 1.88 -7.70 9.23
C ASN A 48 3.27 -7.40 9.79
N ARG A 49 3.35 -7.24 11.11
CA ARG A 49 4.60 -7.30 11.87
C ARG A 49 4.73 -8.70 12.42
N CYS A 50 5.89 -9.31 12.24
CA CYS A 50 6.11 -10.69 12.57
C CYS A 50 7.10 -10.81 13.75
N THR A 51 6.73 -11.46 14.88
CA THR A 51 7.58 -11.64 16.07
C THR A 51 7.74 -13.09 16.52
N TRP A 52 8.94 -13.65 16.50
CA TRP A 52 9.22 -15.02 16.95
C TRP A 52 10.03 -15.06 18.25
N SER A 53 9.72 -16.02 19.12
CA SER A 53 10.60 -16.40 20.24
C SER A 53 11.59 -17.47 19.79
N LEU A 54 12.87 -17.13 19.72
CA LEU A 54 13.96 -18.07 19.44
C LEU A 54 14.71 -18.36 20.75
N ALA A 55 15.48 -19.44 20.77
CA ALA A 55 16.34 -19.79 21.92
C ALA A 55 17.36 -18.67 22.27
N GLU A 56 17.68 -17.82 21.30
CA GLU A 56 18.62 -16.69 21.39
C GLU A 56 17.94 -15.37 21.77
N GLY A 57 16.61 -15.33 21.83
CA GLY A 57 15.82 -14.13 22.16
C GLY A 57 14.65 -13.89 21.21
N THR A 58 14.06 -12.69 21.29
CA THR A 58 12.92 -12.29 20.44
C THR A 58 13.39 -11.69 19.13
N HIS A 59 12.98 -12.25 18.00
CA HIS A 59 13.19 -11.67 16.68
C HIS A 59 11.93 -10.97 16.18
N VAL A 60 12.10 -9.79 15.59
CA VAL A 60 11.02 -8.96 15.08
C VAL A 60 11.31 -8.58 13.63
N GLU A 61 10.44 -9.01 12.73
CA GLU A 61 10.39 -8.55 11.34
C GLU A 61 9.29 -7.51 11.17
N TYR A 62 9.66 -6.36 10.60
CA TYR A 62 8.76 -5.25 10.33
C TYR A 62 8.30 -5.26 8.87
N PRO A 63 7.08 -4.80 8.59
CA PRO A 63 6.62 -4.65 7.21
C PRO A 63 7.53 -3.68 6.45
N ALA A 64 7.67 -3.91 5.15
CA ALA A 64 8.55 -3.11 4.30
C ALA A 64 8.18 -1.62 4.31
N THR A 65 9.13 -0.75 4.65
CA THR A 65 8.92 0.71 4.72
C THR A 65 8.52 1.33 3.39
N ALA A 66 8.89 0.71 2.27
CA ALA A 66 8.49 1.10 0.92
C ALA A 66 6.95 1.18 0.73
N ARG A 67 6.17 0.51 1.58
CA ARG A 67 4.71 0.53 1.53
C ARG A 67 4.11 1.89 1.85
N PHE A 68 4.78 2.74 2.64
CA PHE A 68 4.39 4.14 2.81
C PHE A 68 4.54 4.93 1.50
N GLY A 69 5.62 4.68 0.76
CA GLY A 69 5.83 5.29 -0.55
C GLY A 69 4.70 4.94 -1.53
N MET A 70 4.22 3.70 -1.49
CA MET A 70 3.07 3.28 -2.31
C MET A 70 1.78 4.02 -1.92
N LEU A 71 1.50 4.21 -0.62
CA LEU A 71 0.35 5.02 -0.18
C LEU A 71 0.42 6.45 -0.70
N VAL A 72 1.59 7.09 -0.57
CA VAL A 72 1.84 8.43 -1.10
C VAL A 72 1.58 8.46 -2.61
N LEU A 73 2.11 7.49 -3.38
CA LEU A 73 1.89 7.39 -4.81
C LEU A 73 0.40 7.22 -5.17
N PHE A 74 -0.34 6.38 -4.45
CA PHE A 74 -1.76 6.18 -4.70
C PHE A 74 -2.60 7.41 -4.41
N VAL A 75 -2.17 8.30 -3.50
CA VAL A 75 -2.83 9.58 -3.25
C VAL A 75 -2.47 10.61 -4.32
N PHE A 76 -1.19 10.76 -4.66
CA PHE A 76 -0.74 11.83 -5.55
C PHE A 76 -0.98 11.56 -7.04
N TRP A 77 -0.98 10.29 -7.48
CA TRP A 77 -1.21 9.93 -8.88
C TRP A 77 -2.57 10.39 -9.42
N PRO A 78 -3.73 10.10 -8.79
CA PRO A 78 -5.01 10.55 -9.31
C PRO A 78 -5.11 12.08 -9.30
N VAL A 79 -4.55 12.74 -8.27
CA VAL A 79 -4.51 14.21 -8.17
C VAL A 79 -3.75 14.81 -9.33
N SER A 80 -2.53 14.34 -9.61
CA SER A 80 -1.71 14.85 -10.72
C SER A 80 -2.39 14.61 -12.07
N THR A 81 -3.01 13.45 -12.26
CA THR A 81 -3.76 13.12 -13.49
C THR A 81 -4.92 14.10 -13.74
N VAL A 82 -5.66 14.46 -12.68
CA VAL A 82 -6.78 15.40 -12.78
C VAL A 82 -6.29 16.82 -13.03
N VAL A 83 -5.22 17.25 -12.35
CA VAL A 83 -4.63 18.59 -12.53
C VAL A 83 -4.14 18.78 -13.97
N VAL A 84 -3.39 17.82 -14.50
CA VAL A 84 -2.88 17.87 -15.89
C VAL A 84 -4.04 17.86 -16.89
N ALA A 85 -5.07 17.04 -16.66
CA ALA A 85 -6.24 17.01 -17.54
C ALA A 85 -7.03 18.33 -17.53
N ARG A 86 -7.09 19.04 -16.39
CA ARG A 86 -7.71 20.37 -16.30
C ARG A 86 -6.87 21.43 -17.01
N ALA A 87 -5.56 21.44 -16.78
CA ALA A 87 -4.64 22.37 -17.43
C ALA A 87 -4.73 22.25 -18.97
N ALA A 88 -4.69 21.03 -19.51
CA ALA A 88 -4.80 20.78 -20.94
C ALA A 88 -6.16 21.20 -21.56
N ARG A 89 -7.23 21.26 -20.78
CA ARG A 89 -8.54 21.74 -21.24
C ARG A 89 -8.63 23.27 -21.24
N HIS A 90 -7.96 23.93 -20.30
CA HIS A 90 -7.90 25.39 -20.24
C HIS A 90 -7.12 25.95 -21.43
N ASP A 91 -5.94 25.37 -21.68
CA ASP A 91 -5.05 25.76 -22.78
C ASP A 91 -5.75 25.70 -24.15
N ARG A 92 -6.43 24.58 -24.44
CA ARG A 92 -7.24 24.41 -25.66
C ARG A 92 -8.39 25.40 -25.81
N ARG A 93 -8.90 25.96 -24.70
CA ARG A 93 -9.98 26.94 -24.73
C ARG A 93 -9.45 28.33 -25.06
N ASP A 94 -8.26 28.67 -24.58
CA ASP A 94 -7.59 29.94 -24.87
C ASP A 94 -7.13 30.01 -26.33
N ASP A 95 -6.68 28.89 -26.91
CA ASP A 95 -6.32 28.80 -28.34
C ASP A 95 -7.52 28.91 -29.32
N ALA A 96 -8.74 28.67 -28.83
CA ALA A 96 -9.96 28.66 -29.64
C ALA A 96 -10.75 29.98 -29.58
N ALA A 97 -10.31 30.95 -28.77
CA ALA A 97 -10.91 32.26 -28.57
C ALA A 97 -10.17 33.35 -29.37
#